data_AF-A0A6B3ECR5-F1
#
_entry.id   AF-A0A6B3ECR5-F1
#
_cell.length_a   1.000
_cell.length_b   1.000
_cell.length_c   1.000
_cell.angle_alpha   90.00
_cell.angle_beta   90.00
_cell.angle_gamma   90.00
#
_symmetry.space_group_name_H-M   'P 1'
#
loop_
_entity.id
_entity.type
_entity.pdbx_description
1 polymer ?
#
loop_
_entity_poly.entity_id
_entity_poly.type
_entity_poly.pdbx_seq_one_letter_code
_entity_poly.pdbx_strand_id
1 'polypeptide(L)'
;PWYDGRSFSRDGVVVVTVSYRLGFHGFGWIEDAPVNRGVLDQIAALEWVRDNIAAFGGDPGAVTLAGQSAGGISVMTLFTAPRAQS
;
A
#
# COMPACT_ATOMS: atom_id res chain seq x y z
N PRO A 1 -18.25 5.92 -5.96
CA PRO A 1 -17.00 5.43 -5.31
C PRO A 1 -16.08 4.79 -6.36
N TRP A 2 -14.91 5.37 -6.59
CA TRP A 2 -14.02 5.00 -7.71
C TRP A 2 -13.27 3.67 -7.49
N TYR A 3 -13.09 3.25 -6.24
CA TYR A 3 -12.42 2.01 -5.87
C TYR A 3 -13.39 1.15 -5.05
N ASP A 4 -14.12 0.27 -5.72
CA ASP A 4 -15.09 -0.64 -5.13
C ASP A 4 -14.53 -2.07 -5.11
N GLY A 5 -14.38 -2.64 -3.91
CA GLY A 5 -13.83 -3.97 -3.70
C GLY A 5 -14.85 -5.12 -3.74
N ARG A 6 -16.16 -4.82 -3.89
CA ARG A 6 -17.22 -5.83 -3.67
C ARG A 6 -17.13 -7.05 -4.59
N SER A 7 -16.71 -6.88 -5.86
CA SER A 7 -16.53 -8.01 -6.78
C SER A 7 -15.44 -8.97 -6.31
N PHE A 8 -14.31 -8.44 -5.87
CA PHE A 8 -13.20 -9.22 -5.32
C PHE A 8 -13.61 -9.92 -4.01
N SER A 9 -14.31 -9.22 -3.11
CA SER A 9 -14.78 -9.81 -1.86
C SER A 9 -15.81 -10.91 -2.07
N ARG A 10 -16.69 -10.78 -3.08
CA ARG A 10 -17.59 -11.87 -3.49
C ARG A 10 -16.81 -13.13 -3.90
N ASP A 11 -15.66 -12.93 -4.55
CA ASP A 11 -14.81 -14.00 -5.06
C ASP A 11 -13.76 -14.48 -4.02
N GLY A 12 -13.93 -14.12 -2.74
CA GLY A 12 -13.11 -14.62 -1.62
C GLY A 12 -11.83 -13.84 -1.35
N VAL A 13 -11.66 -12.66 -1.95
CA VAL A 13 -10.47 -11.81 -1.77
C VAL A 13 -10.73 -10.73 -0.71
N VAL A 14 -9.84 -10.62 0.27
CA VAL A 14 -9.83 -9.48 1.20
C VAL A 14 -9.24 -8.26 0.48
N VAL A 15 -10.05 -7.22 0.30
CA VAL A 15 -9.62 -5.97 -0.36
C VAL A 15 -9.23 -4.93 0.69
N VAL A 16 -8.01 -4.43 0.59
CA VAL A 16 -7.50 -3.34 1.43
C VAL A 16 -7.20 -2.14 0.52
N THR A 17 -7.86 -1.02 0.79
CA THR A 17 -7.60 0.26 0.10
C THR A 17 -6.97 1.21 1.09
N VAL A 18 -5.83 1.80 0.73
CA VAL A 18 -5.03 2.63 1.64
C VAL A 18 -4.93 4.06 1.13
N SER A 19 -4.94 5.01 2.05
CA SER A 19 -4.60 6.41 1.79
C SER A 19 -3.15 6.66 2.16
N TYR A 20 -2.47 7.52 1.42
CA TYR A 20 -1.10 7.96 1.70
C TYR A 20 -0.96 9.47 1.44
N ARG A 21 0.07 10.10 2.01
CA ARG A 21 0.30 11.54 1.80
C ARG A 21 0.59 11.85 0.33
N LEU A 22 -0.06 12.90 -0.18
CA LEU A 22 0.10 13.41 -1.55
C LEU A 22 0.88 14.73 -1.58
N GLY A 23 1.27 15.14 -2.80
CA GLY A 23 1.87 16.45 -3.07
C GLY A 23 3.11 16.72 -2.19
N PHE A 24 3.25 17.97 -1.74
CA PHE A 24 4.39 18.40 -0.92
C PHE A 24 4.49 17.63 0.42
N HIS A 25 3.36 17.28 1.03
CA HIS A 25 3.37 16.54 2.29
C HIS A 25 3.95 15.12 2.12
N GLY A 26 3.67 14.45 1.00
CA GLY A 26 4.19 13.12 0.70
C GLY A 26 5.59 13.12 0.09
N PHE A 27 5.92 14.13 -0.72
CA PHE A 27 7.06 14.06 -1.63
C PHE A 27 7.94 15.33 -1.65
N GLY A 28 7.59 16.37 -0.89
CA GLY A 28 8.39 17.57 -0.76
C GLY A 28 9.65 17.33 0.09
N TRP A 29 10.74 18.01 -0.25
CA TRP A 29 11.95 18.01 0.57
C TRP A 29 11.76 18.92 1.79
N ILE A 30 12.12 18.42 2.97
CA ILE A 30 12.10 19.14 4.26
C ILE A 30 13.35 18.69 5.00
N GLU A 31 14.17 19.64 5.44
CA GLU A 31 15.55 19.45 5.92
C GLU A 31 15.71 18.30 6.93
N ASP A 32 14.79 18.16 7.89
CA ASP A 32 14.86 17.16 8.96
C ASP A 32 13.80 16.03 8.86
N ALA A 33 13.07 15.94 7.74
CA ALA A 33 12.05 14.92 7.59
C ALA A 33 12.49 13.82 6.62
N PRO A 34 12.05 12.57 6.83
CA PRO A 34 12.28 11.50 5.87
C PRO A 34 11.83 11.91 4.45
N VAL A 35 12.59 11.48 3.44
CA VAL A 35 12.20 11.61 2.04
C VAL A 35 11.15 10.56 1.67
N ASN A 36 10.38 10.80 0.61
CA ASN A 36 9.36 9.87 0.11
C ASN A 36 8.37 9.41 1.17
N ARG A 37 7.88 10.35 1.99
CA ARG A 37 6.92 10.09 3.07
C ARG A 37 5.65 9.39 2.60
N GLY A 38 5.19 9.69 1.38
CA GLY A 38 4.07 8.96 0.76
C GLY A 38 4.39 7.48 0.51
N VAL A 39 5.63 7.13 0.14
CA VAL A 39 6.08 5.74 0.01
C VAL A 39 6.21 5.10 1.39
N LEU A 40 6.72 5.83 2.39
CA LEU A 40 6.80 5.34 3.77
C LEU A 40 5.42 5.04 4.36
N ASP A 41 4.39 5.84 4.03
CA ASP A 41 3.00 5.54 4.41
C ASP A 41 2.51 4.23 3.78
N GLN A 42 2.85 4.00 2.50
CA GLN A 42 2.50 2.75 1.81
C GLN A 42 3.23 1.55 2.41
N ILE A 43 4.51 1.68 2.77
CA ILE A 43 5.27 0.63 3.47
C ILE A 43 4.64 0.32 4.82
N ALA A 44 4.30 1.34 5.61
CA ALA A 44 3.62 1.15 6.89
C ALA A 44 2.26 0.43 6.71
N ALA A 45 1.55 0.71 5.61
CA ALA A 45 0.32 0.00 5.30
C ALA A 45 0.57 -1.47 4.93
N LEU A 46 1.66 -1.80 4.23
CA LEU A 46 2.06 -3.19 3.96
C LEU A 46 2.44 -3.94 5.23
N GLU A 47 3.18 -3.30 6.13
CA GLU A 47 3.51 -3.85 7.45
C GLU A 47 2.22 -4.14 8.24
N TRP A 48 1.25 -3.21 8.21
CA TRP A 48 -0.05 -3.44 8.81
C TRP A 48 -0.79 -4.63 8.19
N VAL A 49 -0.81 -4.75 6.86
CA VAL A 49 -1.44 -5.89 6.16
C VAL A 49 -0.76 -7.20 6.60
N ARG A 50 0.57 -7.27 6.55
CA ARG A 50 1.32 -8.46 6.98
C ARG A 50 0.97 -8.88 8.41
N ASP A 51 0.90 -7.91 9.32
CA ASP A 51 0.73 -8.19 10.76
C ASP A 51 -0.74 -8.45 11.15
N ASN A 52 -1.72 -8.00 10.36
CA ASN A 52 -3.13 -7.97 10.78
C ASN A 52 -4.11 -8.69 9.84
N ILE A 53 -3.76 -8.92 8.56
CA ILE A 53 -4.76 -9.35 7.56
C ILE A 53 -5.38 -10.73 7.86
N ALA A 54 -4.66 -11.58 8.60
CA ALA A 54 -5.16 -12.87 9.07
C ALA A 54 -6.44 -12.72 9.93
N ALA A 55 -6.56 -11.65 10.71
CA ALA A 55 -7.75 -11.38 11.52
C ALA A 55 -9.00 -11.04 10.67
N PHE A 56 -8.80 -10.69 9.41
CA PHE A 56 -9.86 -10.39 8.44
C PHE A 56 -10.10 -11.54 7.45
N GLY A 57 -9.47 -12.70 7.66
CA GLY A 57 -9.58 -13.88 6.79
C GLY A 57 -8.68 -13.85 5.56
N GLY A 58 -7.70 -12.94 5.48
CA GLY A 58 -6.69 -12.94 4.43
C GLY A 58 -5.46 -13.76 4.80
N ASP A 59 -4.65 -14.11 3.81
CA ASP A 59 -3.38 -14.80 3.99
C ASP A 59 -2.22 -13.79 3.82
N PRO A 60 -1.41 -13.53 4.87
CA PRO A 60 -0.27 -12.60 4.76
C PRO A 60 0.82 -13.10 3.79
N GLY A 61 0.86 -14.40 3.46
CA GLY A 61 1.76 -14.97 2.45
C GLY A 61 1.24 -14.85 1.01
N ALA A 62 0.00 -14.38 0.81
CA ALA A 62 -0.66 -14.29 -0.51
C ALA A 62 -1.17 -12.87 -0.80
N VAL A 63 -0.28 -11.87 -0.69
CA VAL A 63 -0.60 -10.46 -0.93
C VAL A 63 -0.31 -10.06 -2.37
N THR A 64 -1.29 -9.43 -3.04
CA THR A 64 -1.12 -8.83 -4.38
C THR A 64 -1.29 -7.32 -4.29
N LEU A 65 -0.33 -6.57 -4.83
CA LEU A 65 -0.41 -5.11 -4.92
C LEU A 65 -0.97 -4.68 -6.28
N ALA A 66 -1.96 -3.79 -6.27
CA ALA A 66 -2.58 -3.24 -7.47
C ALA A 66 -2.71 -1.72 -7.37
N GLY A 67 -2.46 -1.03 -8.49
CA GLY A 67 -2.53 0.42 -8.57
C GLY A 67 -2.55 0.92 -10.01
N GLN A 68 -3.10 2.11 -10.23
CA GLN A 68 -3.21 2.75 -11.54
C GLN A 68 -2.55 4.13 -11.52
N SER A 69 -1.93 4.53 -12.64
CA SER A 69 -1.19 5.79 -12.77
C SER A 69 -0.09 5.93 -11.68
N ALA A 70 -0.14 6.95 -10.83
CA ALA A 70 0.76 7.10 -9.68
C ALA A 70 0.73 5.88 -8.74
N GLY A 71 -0.42 5.19 -8.63
CA GLY A 71 -0.52 3.93 -7.90
C GLY A 71 0.26 2.80 -8.57
N GLY A 72 0.33 2.75 -9.90
CA GLY A 72 1.15 1.76 -10.61
C GLY A 72 2.65 1.99 -10.43
N ILE A 73 3.06 3.27 -10.43
CA ILE A 73 4.44 3.66 -10.06
C ILE A 73 4.73 3.26 -8.61
N SER A 74 3.76 3.45 -7.71
CA SER A 74 3.88 3.03 -6.31
C SER A 74 4.10 1.52 -6.19
N VAL A 75 3.34 0.70 -6.92
CA VAL A 75 3.55 -0.77 -6.97
C VAL A 75 4.98 -1.12 -7.38
N MET A 76 5.49 -0.52 -8.46
CA MET A 76 6.87 -0.76 -8.92
C MET A 76 7.92 -0.29 -7.89
N THR A 77 7.67 0.85 -7.24
CA THR A 77 8.56 1.39 -6.21
C THR A 77 8.63 0.45 -5.00
N LEU A 78 7.49 -0.06 -4.54
CA LEU A 78 7.42 -1.00 -3.42
C LEU A 78 8.05 -2.34 -3.78
N PHE A 79 7.85 -2.84 -4.99
CA PHE A 79 8.47 -4.10 -5.43
C PHE A 79 10.00 -4.06 -5.40
N THR A 80 10.59 -2.89 -5.63
CA THR A 80 12.04 -2.66 -5.66
C THR A 80 12.62 -2.16 -4.33
N ALA A 81 11.77 -1.82 -3.37
CA ALA A 81 12.21 -1.35 -2.05
C ALA A 81 12.51 -2.56 -1.13
N PRO A 82 13.75 -2.72 -0.62
CA PRO A 82 14.09 -3.85 0.25
C PRO A 82 13.19 -3.95 1.50
N ARG A 83 12.73 -2.81 2.01
CA ARG A 83 11.85 -2.73 3.18
C ARG A 83 10.40 -3.19 2.92
N ALA A 84 10.01 -3.34 1.66
CA ALA A 84 8.68 -3.80 1.27
C ALA A 84 8.67 -5.27 0.83
N GLN A 85 9.84 -5.90 0.71
CA GLN A 85 9.96 -7.35 0.50
C GLN A 85 9.83 -8.02 1.87
N SER A 86 8.65 -8.58 2.15
CA SER A 86 8.36 -9.40 3.34
C SER A 86 8.37 -10.87 2.96
#